data_AF-A0A1E5VD82-F1
#
_entry.id   AF-A0A1E5VD82-F1
#
_cell.length_a   1.000
_cell.length_b   1.000
_cell.length_c   1.000
_cell.angle_alpha   90.00
_cell.angle_beta   90.00
_cell.angle_gamma   90.00
#
_symmetry.space_group_name_H-M   'P 1'
#
loop_
_entity.id
_entity.type
_entity.pdbx_description
1 polymer ?
#
loop_
_entity_poly.entity_id
_entity_poly.type
_entity_poly.pdbx_seq_one_letter_code
_entity_poly.pdbx_strand_id
1 'polypeptide(L)'
;MKRDEACVKSYNVKPEWYKLCQDTLRSAPGTAEVTVYALNATRLANMKYGDTMNTINQMLGARNLLSKERGAVSHCKNKYGEAGRLMASIADQLVGCDFTRARQEHIDAQVAIRSCQGELWSSCTCR
;
A
#
# COMPACT_ATOMS: atom_id res chain seq x y z
N MET A 1 -2.36 -14.27 -19.40
CA MET A 1 -2.69 -14.75 -18.05
C MET A 1 -4.10 -14.27 -17.69
N LYS A 2 -4.98 -15.15 -17.23
CA LYS A 2 -6.32 -14.73 -16.79
C LYS A 2 -6.25 -14.06 -15.41
N ARG A 3 -7.14 -13.11 -15.13
CA ARG A 3 -7.20 -12.44 -13.82
C ARG A 3 -7.35 -13.44 -12.67
N ASP A 4 -8.18 -14.46 -12.84
CA ASP A 4 -8.40 -15.47 -11.79
C ASP A 4 -7.14 -16.32 -11.53
N GLU A 5 -6.35 -16.61 -12.58
CA GLU A 5 -5.04 -17.26 -12.46
C GLU A 5 -4.02 -16.36 -11.73
N ALA A 6 -4.08 -15.04 -11.94
CA ALA A 6 -3.23 -14.10 -11.22
C ALA A 6 -3.57 -14.04 -9.73
N CYS A 7 -4.88 -14.11 -9.39
CA CYS A 7 -5.37 -14.00 -8.02
C CYS A 7 -5.33 -15.31 -7.22
N VAL A 8 -5.29 -16.49 -7.87
CA VAL A 8 -5.32 -17.79 -7.17
C VAL A 8 -4.15 -17.93 -6.18
N LYS A 9 -2.99 -17.34 -6.48
CA LYS A 9 -1.83 -17.37 -5.57
C LYS A 9 -2.11 -16.64 -4.25
N SER A 10 -2.94 -15.60 -4.27
CA SER A 10 -3.33 -14.84 -3.08
C SER A 10 -4.22 -15.66 -2.16
N TYR A 11 -5.09 -16.52 -2.71
CA TYR A 11 -5.96 -17.40 -1.94
C TYR A 11 -5.17 -18.32 -0.99
N ASN A 12 -4.07 -18.89 -1.48
CA ASN A 12 -3.21 -19.77 -0.69
C ASN A 12 -2.49 -19.06 0.47
N VAL A 13 -2.36 -17.73 0.39
CA VAL A 13 -1.79 -16.93 1.49
C VAL A 13 -2.87 -16.59 2.50
N LYS A 14 -3.99 -16.03 2.03
CA LYS A 14 -5.17 -15.68 2.83
C LYS A 14 -6.42 -15.69 1.93
N PRO A 15 -7.48 -16.47 2.24
CA PRO A 15 -8.66 -16.55 1.40
C PRO A 15 -9.29 -15.19 1.08
N GLU A 16 -9.31 -14.26 2.04
CA GLU A 16 -9.81 -12.90 1.87
C GLU A 16 -9.04 -12.08 0.83
N TRP A 17 -7.78 -12.43 0.55
CA TRP A 17 -6.96 -11.74 -0.45
C TRP A 17 -7.34 -12.09 -1.89
N TYR A 18 -8.01 -13.22 -2.10
CA TYR A 18 -8.50 -13.55 -3.43
C TYR A 18 -9.51 -12.50 -3.93
N LYS A 19 -10.50 -12.18 -3.09
CA LYS A 19 -11.51 -11.16 -3.39
C LYS A 19 -10.86 -9.78 -3.52
N LEU A 20 -9.95 -9.42 -2.61
CA LEU A 20 -9.21 -8.16 -2.70
C LEU A 20 -8.42 -8.05 -4.01
N CYS A 21 -7.79 -9.13 -4.47
CA CYS A 21 -7.09 -9.15 -5.75
C CYS A 21 -8.06 -8.97 -6.92
N GLN A 22 -9.20 -9.65 -6.92
CA GLN A 22 -10.21 -9.49 -7.96
C GLN A 22 -10.76 -8.06 -8.02
N ASP A 23 -11.04 -7.45 -6.87
CA ASP A 23 -11.50 -6.06 -6.78
C ASP A 23 -10.42 -5.09 -7.25
N THR A 24 -9.16 -5.34 -6.89
CA THR A 24 -8.00 -4.54 -7.31
C THR A 24 -7.78 -4.58 -8.82
N LEU A 25 -7.94 -5.75 -9.43
CA LEU A 25 -7.73 -5.96 -10.86
C LEU A 25 -9.01 -5.81 -11.68
N ARG A 26 -10.10 -5.32 -11.09
CA ARG A 26 -11.41 -5.23 -11.74
C ARG A 26 -11.39 -4.32 -12.97
N SER A 27 -10.58 -3.25 -12.96
CA SER A 27 -10.42 -2.32 -14.08
C SER A 27 -9.55 -2.86 -15.21
N ALA A 28 -8.79 -3.93 -14.98
CA ALA A 28 -7.96 -4.53 -15.99
C ALA A 28 -8.78 -5.52 -16.86
N PRO A 29 -8.45 -5.66 -18.16
CA PRO A 29 -9.02 -6.72 -18.98
C PRO A 29 -8.83 -8.09 -18.33
N GLY A 30 -9.83 -8.99 -18.47
CA GLY A 30 -9.78 -10.33 -17.87
C GLY A 30 -8.61 -11.20 -18.39
N THR A 31 -8.04 -10.81 -19.53
CA THR A 31 -6.78 -11.33 -20.09
C THR A 31 -5.85 -10.15 -20.35
N ALA A 32 -4.82 -10.01 -19.52
CA ALA A 32 -3.79 -9.00 -19.68
C ALA A 32 -2.41 -9.60 -19.39
N GLU A 33 -1.36 -8.84 -19.72
CA GLU A 33 0.00 -9.12 -19.28
C GLU A 33 0.13 -8.93 -17.76
N VAL A 34 1.07 -9.65 -17.14
CA VAL A 34 1.32 -9.53 -15.69
C VAL A 34 1.72 -8.10 -15.29
N THR A 35 2.41 -7.40 -16.17
CA THR A 35 2.82 -6.00 -16.04
C THR A 35 1.61 -5.06 -15.93
N VAL A 36 0.54 -5.31 -16.69
CA VAL A 36 -0.71 -4.54 -16.63
C VAL A 36 -1.42 -4.75 -15.29
N TYR A 37 -1.48 -5.99 -14.80
CA TYR A 37 -2.07 -6.26 -13.48
C TYR A 37 -1.24 -5.63 -12.36
N ALA A 38 0.10 -5.77 -12.41
CA ALA A 38 1.00 -5.13 -11.46
C ALA A 38 0.82 -3.61 -11.45
N LEU A 39 0.70 -2.99 -12.63
CA LEU A 39 0.53 -1.53 -12.76
C LEU A 39 -0.80 -1.07 -12.16
N ASN A 40 -1.89 -1.80 -12.41
CA ASN A 40 -3.19 -1.51 -11.80
C ASN A 40 -3.13 -1.61 -10.27
N ALA A 41 -2.51 -2.68 -9.75
CA ALA A 41 -2.36 -2.88 -8.32
C ALA A 41 -1.51 -1.77 -7.67
N THR A 42 -0.37 -1.41 -8.28
CA THR A 42 0.51 -0.34 -7.81
C THR A 42 -0.19 1.02 -7.81
N ARG A 43 -0.93 1.35 -8.88
CA ARG A 43 -1.71 2.60 -8.93
C ARG A 43 -2.80 2.64 -7.87
N LEU A 44 -3.51 1.54 -7.66
CA LEU A 44 -4.53 1.46 -6.61
C LEU A 44 -3.93 1.60 -5.21
N ALA A 45 -2.80 0.95 -4.95
CA ALA A 45 -2.09 1.09 -3.69
C ALA A 45 -1.68 2.55 -3.44
N ASN A 46 -1.12 3.22 -4.45
CA ASN A 46 -0.73 4.63 -4.33
C ASN A 46 -1.93 5.55 -4.04
N MET A 47 -3.06 5.34 -4.72
CA MET A 47 -4.31 6.08 -4.44
C MET A 47 -4.77 5.85 -2.99
N LYS A 48 -4.77 4.60 -2.51
CA LYS A 48 -5.15 4.28 -1.14
C LYS A 48 -4.20 4.87 -0.10
N TYR A 49 -2.91 4.96 -0.40
CA TYR A 49 -1.95 5.63 0.47
C TYR A 49 -2.22 7.14 0.53
N GLY A 50 -2.57 7.76 -0.61
CA GLY A 50 -3.03 9.14 -0.66
C GLY A 50 -4.28 9.40 0.19
N ASP A 51 -5.32 8.56 0.05
CA ASP A 51 -6.53 8.62 0.88
C ASP A 51 -6.19 8.52 2.37
N THR A 52 -5.28 7.60 2.72
CA THR A 52 -4.85 7.40 4.10
C THR A 52 -4.09 8.60 4.63
N MET A 53 -3.22 9.22 3.81
CA MET A 53 -2.53 10.46 4.18
C MET A 53 -3.51 11.61 4.45
N ASN A 54 -4.62 11.70 3.70
CA ASN A 54 -5.65 12.70 3.96
C ASN A 54 -6.28 12.50 5.35
N THR A 55 -6.64 11.26 5.70
CA THR A 55 -7.12 10.91 7.04
C THR A 55 -6.09 11.22 8.13
N ILE A 56 -4.82 10.89 7.90
CA ILE A 56 -3.73 11.19 8.84
C ILE A 56 -3.60 12.71 9.06
N ASN A 57 -3.66 13.51 7.99
CA ASN A 57 -3.59 14.97 8.09
C ASN A 57 -4.78 15.54 8.88
N GLN A 58 -5.99 15.00 8.69
CA GLN A 58 -7.17 15.39 9.47
C GLN A 58 -6.98 15.06 10.96
N MET A 59 -6.47 13.87 11.29
CA MET A 59 -6.17 13.48 12.66
C MET A 59 -5.13 14.41 13.31
N LEU A 60 -4.05 14.75 12.61
CA LEU A 60 -3.02 15.67 13.11
C LEU A 60 -3.52 17.11 13.30
N GLY A 61 -4.46 17.54 12.47
CA GLY A 61 -5.13 18.83 12.61
C GLY A 61 -6.09 18.89 13.80
N ALA A 62 -6.59 17.74 14.26
CA ALA A 62 -7.45 17.66 15.43
C ALA A 62 -6.66 17.94 16.72
N ARG A 63 -7.28 18.68 17.65
CA ARG A 63 -6.67 19.10 18.92
C ARG A 63 -6.78 18.05 20.03
N ASN A 64 -7.39 16.91 19.77
CA ASN A 64 -7.73 15.89 20.76
C ASN A 64 -6.73 14.73 20.86
N LEU A 65 -5.69 14.68 20.02
CA LEU A 65 -4.65 13.65 20.12
C LEU A 65 -3.71 13.93 21.30
N LEU A 66 -3.48 12.92 22.12
CA LEU A 66 -2.43 12.95 23.14
C LEU A 66 -1.05 13.02 22.47
N SER A 67 -0.03 13.51 23.18
CA SER A 67 1.33 13.69 22.63
C SER A 67 1.90 12.42 22.00
N LYS A 68 1.73 11.27 22.68
CA LYS A 68 2.20 9.95 22.19
C LYS A 68 1.47 9.52 20.92
N GLU A 69 0.14 9.68 20.87
CA GLU A 69 -0.68 9.35 19.70
C GLU A 69 -0.35 10.27 18.53
N ARG A 70 -0.17 11.58 18.77
CA ARG A 70 0.25 12.55 17.77
C ARG A 70 1.62 12.18 17.18
N GLY A 71 2.56 11.72 18.02
CA GLY A 71 3.85 11.19 17.58
C GLY A 71 3.69 10.00 16.63
N ALA A 72 2.88 9.01 17.02
CA ALA A 72 2.63 7.82 16.20
C ALA A 72 1.93 8.14 14.88
N VAL A 73 0.92 9.01 14.90
CA VAL A 73 0.22 9.47 13.69
C VAL A 73 1.16 10.26 12.77
N SER A 74 2.05 11.08 13.34
CA SER A 74 3.08 11.80 12.57
C SER A 74 4.10 10.84 11.92
N HIS A 75 4.52 9.81 12.64
CA HIS A 75 5.36 8.75 12.08
C HIS A 75 4.66 8.04 10.91
N CYS A 76 3.38 7.70 11.08
CA CYS A 76 2.57 7.14 10.01
C CYS A 76 2.49 8.04 8.78
N LYS A 77 2.36 9.36 8.96
CA LYS A 77 2.40 10.32 7.83
C LYS A 77 3.66 10.14 6.99
N ASN A 78 4.81 10.07 7.64
CA ASN A 78 6.10 9.92 6.97
C ASN A 78 6.19 8.59 6.22
N LYS A 79 5.74 7.50 6.87
CA LYS A 79 5.79 6.15 6.29
C LYS A 79 4.81 5.91 5.15
N TYR A 80 3.60 6.47 5.22
CA TYR A 80 2.68 6.45 4.08
C TYR A 80 3.20 7.31 2.92
N GLY A 81 3.84 8.45 3.19
CA GLY A 81 4.49 9.26 2.15
C GLY A 81 5.68 8.55 1.49
N GLU A 82 6.47 7.80 2.25
CA GLU A 82 7.54 6.94 1.76
C GLU A 82 6.99 5.81 0.86
N ALA A 83 5.99 5.06 1.35
CA ALA A 83 5.35 3.99 0.60
C ALA A 83 4.68 4.50 -0.70
N GLY A 84 4.05 5.68 -0.67
CA GLY A 84 3.47 6.32 -1.85
C GLY A 84 4.51 6.66 -2.93
N ARG A 85 5.65 7.25 -2.54
CA ARG A 85 6.75 7.53 -3.48
C ARG A 85 7.33 6.26 -4.09
N LEU A 86 7.49 5.20 -3.30
CA LEU A 86 7.95 3.91 -3.80
C LEU A 86 6.97 3.29 -4.78
N MET A 87 5.66 3.31 -4.49
CA MET A 87 4.64 2.83 -5.43
C MET A 87 4.60 3.65 -6.73
N ALA A 88 4.79 4.98 -6.67
CA ALA A 88 4.92 5.79 -7.87
C ALA A 88 6.14 5.38 -8.72
N SER A 89 7.30 5.20 -8.09
CA SER A 89 8.52 4.73 -8.76
C SER A 89 8.36 3.34 -9.39
N ILE A 90 7.67 2.42 -8.71
CA ILE A 90 7.34 1.10 -9.27
C ILE A 90 6.43 1.24 -10.48
N ALA A 91 5.43 2.13 -10.45
CA ALA A 91 4.56 2.34 -11.61
C ALA A 91 5.32 2.85 -12.83
N ASP A 92 6.26 3.78 -12.66
CA ASP A 92 7.10 4.30 -13.74
C ASP A 92 8.00 3.19 -14.31
N GLN A 93 8.58 2.37 -13.44
CA GLN A 93 9.37 1.18 -13.80
C GLN A 93 8.57 0.15 -14.62
N LEU A 94 7.32 -0.12 -14.22
CA LEU A 94 6.42 -1.02 -14.95
C LEU A 94 6.07 -0.49 -16.34
N VAL A 95 5.94 0.84 -16.49
CA VAL A 95 5.68 1.50 -17.79
C VAL A 95 6.94 1.49 -18.67
N GLY A 96 8.11 1.72 -18.07
CA GLY A 96 9.40 1.73 -18.75
C GLY A 96 10.01 0.35 -19.00
N CYS A 97 9.35 -0.74 -18.58
CA CYS A 97 9.88 -2.11 -18.62
C CYS A 97 11.24 -2.27 -17.91
N ASP A 98 11.52 -1.45 -16.90
CA ASP A 98 12.72 -1.53 -16.06
C ASP A 98 12.33 -2.08 -14.68
N PHE A 99 12.67 -3.32 -14.40
CA PHE A 99 12.30 -3.98 -13.15
C PHE A 99 13.44 -4.02 -12.12
N THR A 100 14.54 -3.29 -12.37
CA THR A 100 15.79 -3.40 -11.61
C THR A 100 15.58 -3.11 -10.13
N ARG A 101 14.72 -2.15 -9.78
CA ARG A 101 14.44 -1.77 -8.38
C ARG A 101 13.05 -2.17 -7.89
N ALA A 102 12.13 -2.49 -8.80
CA ALA A 102 10.70 -2.67 -8.49
C ALA A 102 10.45 -3.68 -7.36
N ARG A 103 11.21 -4.78 -7.35
CA ARG A 103 11.11 -5.78 -6.27
C ARG A 103 11.52 -5.23 -4.91
N GLN A 104 12.65 -4.54 -4.83
CA GLN A 104 13.16 -4.00 -3.58
C GLN A 104 12.28 -2.85 -3.08
N GLU A 105 11.90 -1.94 -3.97
CA GLU A 105 11.01 -0.82 -3.63
C GLU A 105 9.64 -1.30 -3.13
N HIS A 106 9.12 -2.42 -3.66
CA HIS A 106 7.89 -3.03 -3.16
C HIS A 106 8.07 -3.57 -1.73
N ILE A 107 9.20 -4.22 -1.43
CA ILE A 107 9.52 -4.69 -0.08
C ILE A 107 9.65 -3.50 0.88
N ASP A 108 10.35 -2.45 0.47
CA ASP A 108 10.57 -1.25 1.29
C ASP A 108 9.26 -0.53 1.59
N ALA A 109 8.33 -0.47 0.62
CA ALA A 109 7.00 0.07 0.83
C ALA A 109 6.22 -0.75 1.87
N GLN A 110 6.29 -2.08 1.82
CA GLN A 110 5.67 -2.93 2.84
C GLN A 110 6.28 -2.73 4.22
N VAL A 111 7.61 -2.56 4.31
CA VAL A 111 8.31 -2.27 5.56
C VAL A 111 7.86 -0.93 6.13
N ALA A 112 7.72 0.10 5.30
CA ALA A 112 7.23 1.41 5.73
C ALA A 112 5.82 1.32 6.34
N ILE A 113 4.88 0.65 5.67
CA ILE A 113 3.51 0.47 6.19
C ILE A 113 3.51 -0.32 7.51
N ARG A 114 4.30 -1.39 7.62
CA ARG A 114 4.43 -2.16 8.87
C ARG A 114 5.04 -1.33 10.00
N SER A 115 5.97 -0.44 9.69
CA SER A 115 6.57 0.48 10.66
C SER A 115 5.52 1.44 11.24
N CYS A 116 4.61 1.96 10.42
CA CYS A 116 3.47 2.75 10.92
C CYS A 116 2.57 1.92 11.85
N GLN A 117 2.21 0.69 11.44
CA GLN A 117 1.36 -0.19 12.26
C GLN A 117 1.99 -0.49 13.63
N GLY A 118 3.31 -0.78 13.65
CA GLY A 118 4.05 -1.01 14.89
C GLY A 118 4.02 0.19 15.84
N GLU A 119 4.21 1.40 15.31
CA GLU A 119 4.18 2.62 16.13
C GLU A 119 2.77 2.95 16.65
N LEU A 120 1.73 2.72 15.85
CA LEU A 120 0.34 2.87 16.32
C LEU A 120 0.03 1.88 17.46
N TRP A 121 0.43 0.62 17.32
CA TRP A 121 0.21 -0.38 18.38
C TRP A 121 1.00 -0.09 19.65
N SER A 122 2.24 0.39 19.53
CA SER A 122 3.03 0.81 20.69
C SER A 122 2.40 2.02 21.38
N SER A 123 1.73 2.90 20.62
CA SER A 123 1.04 4.07 21.16
C SER A 123 -0.22 3.72 21.97
N CYS A 124 -1.01 2.74 21.54
CA CYS A 124 -2.29 2.33 22.13
C CYS A 124 -2.19 1.38 23.35
N THR A 125 -1.00 1.14 23.90
CA THR A 125 -0.87 0.36 25.14
C THR A 125 -1.45 1.14 26.32
N CYS A 126 -2.60 0.67 26.83
CA CYS A 126 -3.17 1.14 28.10
C CYS A 126 -2.12 0.95 29.21
N ARG A 127 -1.79 2.03 29.92
CA ARG A 127 -1.18 1.99 31.25
C ARG A 127 -2.26 2.29 32.28
#